data_AF-A0A729FTP5-F1
#
_entry.id   AF-A0A729FTP5-F1
#
_cell.length_a   1.000
_cell.length_b   1.000
_cell.length_c   1.000
_cell.angle_alpha   90.00
_cell.angle_beta   90.00
_cell.angle_gamma   90.00
#
_symmetry.space_group_name_H-M   'P 1'
#
loop_
_entity.id
_entity.type
_entity.pdbx_description
1 polymer ?
#
loop_
_entity_poly.entity_id
_entity_poly.type
_entity_poly.pdbx_seq_one_letter_code
_entity_poly.pdbx_strand_id
1 'polypeptide(L)'
;MFKYSLQTAALLIFTMTSAQAGVIIGGTRIIYQGDKKETSLNVKNPDKLSYLIQSWSDAGEKSNAKSPFMVTPPLFRLGGGQENALRIIRAGGNLPEDRESLYWMNIKSIPSSEKRDNINTLQIAIKTRIKLIFRPASLTKQPEDFADTLTWRRNGDSLTVTNPGAYYMNFSTVKVGNSLVKDATYVEPMGSATFAFPAGANGDVVWTLINDFGSVGNEHRAHL
;
A
#
# COMPACT_ATOMS: atom_id res chain seq x y z
N MET A 1 -13.14 -66.05 -4.89
CA MET A 1 -12.83 -64.73 -5.48
C MET A 1 -13.39 -63.65 -4.56
N PHE A 2 -12.70 -63.31 -3.46
CA PHE A 2 -12.97 -62.10 -2.64
C PHE A 2 -11.70 -61.81 -1.82
N LYS A 3 -10.91 -60.84 -2.27
CA LYS A 3 -9.73 -60.33 -1.55
C LYS A 3 -10.13 -59.02 -0.87
N TYR A 4 -10.24 -59.00 0.44
CA TYR A 4 -10.35 -57.75 1.21
C TYR A 4 -8.95 -57.15 1.34
N SER A 5 -8.71 -56.10 0.56
CA SER A 5 -7.50 -55.28 0.63
C SER A 5 -7.63 -54.33 1.81
N LEU A 6 -6.79 -54.57 2.81
CA LEU A 6 -6.53 -53.71 3.96
C LEU A 6 -5.81 -52.44 3.44
N GLN A 7 -6.55 -51.39 3.09
CA GLN A 7 -5.94 -50.10 2.76
C GLN A 7 -5.84 -49.23 4.00
N THR A 8 -4.61 -49.09 4.45
CA THR A 8 -4.08 -48.13 5.42
C THR A 8 -4.56 -46.70 5.13
N ALA A 9 -5.40 -46.16 6.01
CA ALA A 9 -5.74 -44.75 6.06
C ALA A 9 -4.53 -43.95 6.59
N ALA A 10 -3.71 -43.43 5.69
CA ALA A 10 -2.66 -42.46 6.02
C ALA A 10 -3.31 -41.09 6.26
N LEU A 11 -3.56 -40.77 7.52
CA LEU A 11 -4.07 -39.48 7.97
C LEU A 11 -2.95 -38.43 7.78
N LEU A 12 -3.00 -37.67 6.67
CA LEU A 12 -2.18 -36.47 6.48
C LEU A 12 -2.58 -35.42 7.52
N ILE A 13 -1.80 -35.31 8.61
CA ILE A 13 -1.91 -34.22 9.56
C ILE A 13 -1.38 -32.97 8.88
N PHE A 14 -2.28 -32.11 8.41
CA PHE A 14 -1.98 -30.75 7.99
C PHE A 14 -1.43 -29.99 9.21
N THR A 15 -0.12 -29.76 9.24
CA THR A 15 0.50 -28.86 10.20
C THR A 15 0.10 -27.44 9.84
N MET A 16 -0.93 -26.91 10.50
CA MET A 16 -1.25 -25.48 10.42
C MET A 16 -0.13 -24.70 11.10
N THR A 17 0.76 -24.13 10.29
CA THR A 17 1.71 -23.14 10.77
C THR A 17 0.91 -21.92 11.22
N SER A 18 0.96 -21.61 12.51
CA SER A 18 0.42 -20.37 13.03
C SER A 18 1.27 -19.21 12.51
N ALA A 19 0.73 -18.47 11.55
CA ALA A 19 1.33 -17.19 11.17
C ALA A 19 1.15 -16.22 12.35
N GLN A 20 2.25 -15.82 12.98
CA GLN A 20 2.23 -14.71 13.93
C GLN A 20 2.17 -13.41 13.15
N ALA A 21 1.11 -12.64 13.34
CA ALA A 21 0.90 -11.37 12.70
C ALA A 21 0.65 -10.33 13.79
N GLY A 22 1.60 -9.41 13.99
CA GLY A 22 1.50 -8.41 15.06
C GLY A 22 0.25 -7.56 14.96
N VAL A 23 0.21 -6.67 13.96
CA VAL A 23 -0.93 -5.77 13.72
C VAL A 23 -1.28 -5.79 12.24
N ILE A 24 -2.54 -6.08 11.94
CA ILE A 24 -3.11 -6.07 10.60
C ILE A 24 -3.76 -4.71 10.37
N ILE A 25 -3.52 -4.14 9.20
CA ILE A 25 -4.10 -2.86 8.76
C ILE A 25 -5.09 -3.16 7.64
N GLY A 26 -6.30 -2.60 7.73
CA GLY A 26 -7.44 -2.89 6.84
C GLY A 26 -7.32 -2.37 5.40
N GLY A 27 -6.12 -2.02 4.94
CA GLY A 27 -5.88 -1.52 3.59
C GLY A 27 -4.40 -1.23 3.32
N THR A 28 -4.02 -1.26 2.04
CA THR A 28 -2.67 -0.91 1.57
C THR A 28 -2.55 0.56 1.16
N ARG A 29 -3.68 1.27 1.14
CA ARG A 29 -3.82 2.71 0.86
C ARG A 29 -5.15 3.22 1.37
N ILE A 30 -5.24 4.53 1.49
CA ILE A 30 -6.45 5.26 1.86
C ILE A 30 -6.73 6.28 0.75
N ILE A 31 -7.94 6.26 0.21
CA ILE A 31 -8.45 7.34 -0.64
C ILE A 31 -9.31 8.25 0.25
N TYR A 32 -8.87 9.48 0.46
CA TYR A 32 -9.64 10.53 1.13
C TYR A 32 -10.40 11.32 0.07
N GLN A 33 -11.72 11.11 0.03
CA GLN A 33 -12.61 11.83 -0.89
C GLN A 33 -12.82 13.28 -0.40
N GLY A 34 -12.65 14.24 -1.29
CA GLY A 34 -12.65 15.67 -0.95
C GLY A 34 -14.01 16.22 -0.51
N ASP A 35 -15.10 15.52 -0.83
CA ASP A 35 -16.46 15.84 -0.37
C ASP A 35 -16.78 15.25 1.02
N LYS A 36 -15.89 14.42 1.59
CA LYS A 36 -16.09 13.80 2.90
C LYS A 36 -15.35 14.55 4.00
N LYS A 37 -15.93 14.54 5.19
CA LYS A 37 -15.33 15.14 6.40
C LYS A 37 -14.25 14.27 7.02
N GLU A 38 -14.40 12.95 6.91
CA GLU A 38 -13.46 11.98 7.45
C GLU A 38 -13.47 10.70 6.61
N THR A 39 -12.41 9.91 6.79
CA THR A 39 -12.34 8.52 6.33
C THR A 39 -11.77 7.65 7.45
N SER A 40 -12.02 6.35 7.41
CA SER A 40 -11.64 5.42 8.49
C SER A 40 -10.71 4.31 7.99
N LEU A 41 -9.79 3.89 8.84
CA LEU A 41 -8.90 2.76 8.61
C LEU A 41 -8.91 1.83 9.83
N ASN A 42 -9.28 0.58 9.62
CA ASN A 42 -9.28 -0.40 10.70
C ASN A 42 -7.86 -0.94 10.97
N VAL A 43 -7.57 -1.16 12.25
CA VAL A 43 -6.37 -1.85 12.71
C VAL A 43 -6.76 -2.96 13.69
N LYS A 44 -6.25 -4.16 13.46
CA LYS A 44 -6.60 -5.36 14.21
C LYS A 44 -5.34 -6.02 14.76
N ASN A 45 -5.43 -6.48 16.00
CA ASN A 45 -4.39 -7.26 16.64
C ASN A 45 -4.88 -8.71 16.79
N PRO A 46 -4.49 -9.63 15.90
CA PRO A 46 -4.87 -11.03 16.04
C PRO A 46 -4.02 -11.77 17.08
N ASP A 47 -2.90 -11.20 17.54
CA ASP A 47 -2.05 -11.79 18.56
C ASP A 47 -2.71 -11.74 19.95
N LYS A 48 -2.12 -12.48 20.89
CA LYS A 48 -2.49 -12.42 22.32
C LYS A 48 -1.85 -11.24 23.06
N LEU A 49 -0.71 -10.77 22.57
CA LEU A 49 0.03 -9.65 23.17
C LEU A 49 -0.70 -8.34 22.90
N SER A 50 -0.63 -7.39 23.83
CA SER A 50 -1.09 -6.02 23.56
C SER A 50 -0.04 -5.24 22.79
N TYR A 51 -0.47 -4.34 21.91
CA TYR A 51 0.39 -3.36 21.25
C TYR A 51 0.00 -1.94 21.66
N LEU A 52 0.98 -1.06 21.78
CA LEU A 52 0.76 0.37 21.75
C LEU A 52 0.82 0.81 20.27
N ILE A 53 -0.27 1.40 19.80
CA ILE A 53 -0.41 1.88 18.42
C ILE A 53 -0.25 3.39 18.41
N GLN A 54 0.76 3.87 17.70
CA GLN A 54 0.94 5.28 17.37
C GLN A 54 0.58 5.51 15.91
N SER A 55 -0.26 6.50 15.63
CA SER A 55 -0.73 6.80 14.28
C SER A 55 -0.61 8.29 13.95
N TRP A 56 -0.12 8.60 12.74
CA TRP A 56 0.03 9.98 12.27
C TRP A 56 0.11 10.02 10.74
N SER A 57 -0.09 11.20 10.16
CA SER A 57 0.12 11.44 8.74
C SER A 57 1.32 12.37 8.49
N ASP A 58 1.98 12.23 7.34
CA ASP A 58 3.06 13.11 6.89
C ASP A 58 3.01 13.37 5.38
N ALA A 59 3.77 14.36 4.91
CA ALA A 59 3.81 14.79 3.50
C ALA A 59 4.89 14.06 2.68
N GLY A 60 5.51 12.99 3.19
CA GLY A 60 6.65 12.34 2.54
C GLY A 60 7.99 12.73 3.17
N GLU A 61 8.95 11.82 3.15
CA GLU A 61 10.32 12.06 3.65
C GLU A 61 11.06 13.18 2.91
N LYS A 62 10.68 13.44 1.65
CA LYS A 62 11.28 14.50 0.82
C LYS A 62 10.65 15.88 1.06
N SER A 63 9.62 15.97 1.91
CA SER A 63 8.88 17.21 2.17
C SER A 63 8.97 17.60 3.63
N ASN A 64 9.39 18.84 3.89
CA ASN A 64 9.33 19.43 5.23
C ASN A 64 7.93 19.97 5.56
N ALA A 65 6.97 19.87 4.64
CA ALA A 65 5.61 20.35 4.85
C ALA A 65 4.87 19.44 5.84
N LYS A 66 4.01 20.04 6.66
CA LYS A 66 3.08 19.27 7.49
C LYS A 66 1.96 18.74 6.61
N SER A 67 1.57 17.49 6.86
CA SER A 67 0.35 16.94 6.28
C SER A 67 -0.88 17.70 6.81
N PRO A 68 -1.88 18.02 5.97
CA PRO A 68 -3.13 18.64 6.40
C PRO A 68 -4.09 17.66 7.09
N PHE A 69 -3.67 16.40 7.30
CA PHE A 69 -4.52 15.36 7.89
C PHE A 69 -4.17 15.08 9.35
N MET A 70 -5.19 15.03 10.20
CA MET A 70 -5.09 14.54 11.58
C MET A 70 -5.60 13.11 11.67
N VAL A 71 -5.00 12.32 12.56
CA VAL A 71 -5.38 10.92 12.80
C VAL A 71 -5.79 10.76 14.26
N THR A 72 -6.96 10.15 14.50
CA THR A 72 -7.51 9.95 15.83
C THR A 72 -7.97 8.50 16.03
N PRO A 73 -7.61 7.84 17.14
CA PRO A 73 -6.68 8.29 18.18
C PRO A 73 -5.21 8.26 17.71
N PRO A 74 -4.40 9.28 18.05
CA PRO A 74 -2.98 9.31 17.64
C PRO A 74 -2.11 8.32 18.43
N LEU A 75 -2.56 7.90 19.62
CA LEU A 75 -1.90 6.91 20.46
C LEU A 75 -2.93 6.15 21.29
N PHE A 76 -2.91 4.83 21.25
CA PHE A 76 -3.80 4.00 22.06
C PHE A 76 -3.25 2.58 22.24
N ARG A 77 -3.71 1.89 23.29
CA ARG A 77 -3.42 0.47 23.49
C ARG A 77 -4.43 -0.38 22.72
N LEU A 78 -3.94 -1.33 21.93
CA LEU A 78 -4.72 -2.34 21.23
C LEU A 78 -4.45 -3.70 21.87
N GLY A 79 -5.43 -4.21 22.62
CA GLY A 79 -5.35 -5.52 23.29
C GLY A 79 -5.35 -6.69 22.31
N GLY A 80 -5.01 -7.88 22.80
CA GLY A 80 -5.02 -9.09 21.98
C GLY A 80 -6.43 -9.45 21.50
N GLY A 81 -6.56 -9.83 20.24
CA GLY A 81 -7.85 -10.10 19.58
C GLY A 81 -8.71 -8.86 19.29
N GLN A 82 -8.27 -7.66 19.68
CA GLN A 82 -9.04 -6.43 19.50
C GLN A 82 -8.86 -5.82 18.12
N GLU A 83 -9.86 -5.02 17.72
CA GLU A 83 -9.84 -4.17 16.55
C GLU A 83 -10.25 -2.76 16.96
N ASN A 84 -9.67 -1.75 16.30
CA ASN A 84 -10.05 -0.35 16.46
C ASN A 84 -10.04 0.36 15.11
N ALA A 85 -10.84 1.40 14.98
CA ALA A 85 -10.90 2.24 13.79
C ALA A 85 -10.14 3.55 14.02
N LEU A 86 -9.15 3.82 13.18
CA LEU A 86 -8.49 5.11 13.07
C LEU A 86 -9.34 6.02 12.19
N ARG A 87 -9.63 7.24 12.66
CA ARG A 87 -10.29 8.29 11.88
C ARG A 87 -9.25 9.25 11.34
N ILE A 88 -9.31 9.50 10.04
CA ILE A 88 -8.46 10.46 9.33
C ILE A 88 -9.34 11.64 8.94
N ILE A 89 -8.95 12.84 9.38
CA ILE A 89 -9.72 14.08 9.21
C ILE A 89 -8.83 15.11 8.54
N ARG A 90 -9.32 15.80 7.51
CA ARG A 90 -8.65 16.97 6.94
C ARG A 90 -8.82 18.14 7.90
N ALA A 91 -7.73 18.58 8.52
CA ALA A 91 -7.71 19.66 9.50
C ALA A 91 -7.37 21.03 8.89
N GLY A 92 -7.23 21.11 7.57
CA GLY A 92 -6.97 22.35 6.84
C GLY A 92 -6.25 22.12 5.51
N GLY A 93 -5.39 23.07 5.15
CA GLY A 93 -4.58 23.04 3.92
C GLY A 93 -5.37 23.45 2.68
N ASN A 94 -4.72 24.22 1.80
CA ASN A 94 -5.22 24.50 0.47
C ASN A 94 -4.72 23.39 -0.46
N LEU A 95 -5.56 22.37 -0.66
CA LEU A 95 -5.23 21.24 -1.54
C LEU A 95 -5.67 21.58 -2.97
N PRO A 96 -4.91 21.15 -4.00
CA PRO A 96 -5.35 21.24 -5.37
C PRO A 96 -6.73 20.60 -5.56
N GLU A 97 -7.62 21.29 -6.27
CA GLU A 97 -8.98 20.80 -6.57
C GLU A 97 -9.09 20.24 -8.00
N ASP A 98 -7.99 20.23 -8.76
CA ASP A 98 -7.89 19.76 -10.15
C ASP A 98 -7.14 18.42 -10.30
N ARG A 99 -6.47 17.96 -9.24
CA ARG A 99 -5.64 16.74 -9.24
C ARG A 99 -5.54 16.09 -7.87
N GLU A 100 -5.20 14.81 -7.84
CA GLU A 100 -4.92 14.10 -6.59
C GLU A 100 -3.68 14.66 -5.88
N SER A 101 -3.62 14.51 -4.56
CA SER A 101 -2.43 14.84 -3.75
C SER A 101 -2.03 13.64 -2.89
N LEU A 102 -0.73 13.30 -2.88
CA LEU A 102 -0.21 12.16 -2.12
C LEU A 102 0.39 12.59 -0.77
N TYR A 103 -0.11 11.96 0.28
CA TYR A 103 0.41 11.98 1.64
C TYR A 103 0.65 10.53 2.11
N TRP A 104 1.13 10.39 3.34
CA TRP A 104 1.40 9.08 3.93
C TRP A 104 0.73 8.93 5.28
N MET A 105 0.16 7.76 5.50
CA MET A 105 -0.34 7.31 6.78
C MET A 105 0.69 6.38 7.41
N ASN A 106 1.07 6.66 8.66
CA ASN A 106 2.03 5.88 9.41
C ASN A 106 1.34 5.26 10.61
N ILE A 107 1.57 3.96 10.81
CA ILE A 107 1.04 3.18 11.93
C ILE A 107 2.22 2.43 12.53
N LYS A 108 2.63 2.83 13.72
CA LYS A 108 3.71 2.20 14.47
C LYS A 108 3.11 1.32 15.56
N SER A 109 3.35 0.02 15.49
CA SER A 109 3.00 -0.95 16.53
C SER A 109 4.21 -1.22 17.41
N ILE A 110 4.02 -1.06 18.72
CA ILE A 110 5.05 -1.29 19.73
C ILE A 110 4.53 -2.41 20.65
N PRO A 111 5.15 -3.60 20.66
CA PRO A 111 4.69 -4.70 21.49
C PRO A 111 4.82 -4.36 22.97
N SER A 112 3.85 -4.81 23.77
CA SER A 112 3.96 -4.77 25.23
C SER A 112 5.06 -5.72 25.69
N SER A 113 5.83 -5.29 26.68
CA SER A 113 6.88 -6.11 27.29
C SER A 113 6.45 -6.56 28.68
N GLU A 114 6.61 -7.84 28.97
CA GLU A 114 6.60 -8.32 30.36
C GLU A 114 8.01 -8.19 30.93
N LYS A 115 8.13 -7.59 32.12
CA LYS A 115 9.38 -7.66 32.88
C LYS A 115 9.60 -9.11 33.28
N ARG A 116 10.62 -9.74 32.71
CA ARG A 116 11.17 -11.00 33.22
C ARG A 116 12.57 -10.71 33.71
N ASP A 117 12.78 -10.89 35.01
CA ASP A 117 14.09 -10.70 35.60
C ASP A 117 15.09 -11.71 35.00
N ASN A 118 16.32 -11.24 34.76
CA ASN A 118 17.43 -12.05 34.26
C ASN A 118 17.31 -12.62 32.83
N ILE A 119 16.48 -12.01 31.97
CA ILE A 119 16.38 -12.38 30.54
C ILE A 119 16.60 -11.15 29.65
N ASN A 120 17.54 -11.23 28.72
CA ASN A 120 17.69 -10.24 27.66
C ASN A 120 16.54 -10.38 26.66
N THR A 121 15.76 -9.32 26.47
CA THR A 121 14.66 -9.32 25.49
C THR A 121 14.94 -8.34 24.36
N LEU A 122 14.69 -8.78 23.13
CA LEU A 122 14.67 -7.91 21.95
C LEU A 122 13.23 -7.55 21.64
N GLN A 123 12.95 -6.26 21.49
CA GLN A 123 11.65 -5.76 21.08
C GLN A 123 11.77 -5.06 19.73
N ILE A 124 10.89 -5.42 18.81
CA ILE A 124 10.85 -4.84 17.47
C ILE A 124 9.56 -4.05 17.34
N ALA A 125 9.69 -2.75 17.14
CA ALA A 125 8.56 -1.90 16.77
C ALA A 125 8.45 -1.85 15.25
N ILE A 126 7.26 -2.13 14.72
CA ILE A 126 7.01 -2.14 13.28
C ILE A 126 6.30 -0.85 12.89
N LYS A 127 6.87 -0.10 11.94
CA LYS A 127 6.24 1.08 11.34
C LYS A 127 5.73 0.71 9.95
N THR A 128 4.42 0.59 9.80
CA THR A 128 3.80 0.44 8.48
C THR A 128 3.48 1.81 7.91
N ARG A 129 3.86 2.02 6.65
CA ARG A 129 3.64 3.27 5.92
C ARG A 129 2.83 2.98 4.67
N ILE A 130 1.63 3.57 4.57
CA ILE A 130 0.73 3.40 3.42
C ILE A 130 0.37 4.74 2.80
N LYS A 131 -0.01 4.74 1.53
CA LYS A 131 -0.40 5.95 0.80
C LYS A 131 -1.72 6.49 1.34
N LEU A 132 -1.78 7.80 1.54
CA LEU A 132 -3.00 8.57 1.81
C LEU A 132 -3.19 9.52 0.63
N ILE A 133 -4.09 9.18 -0.29
CA ILE A 133 -4.33 9.93 -1.51
C ILE A 133 -5.57 10.79 -1.31
N PHE A 134 -5.42 12.11 -1.37
CA PHE A 134 -6.54 13.03 -1.45
C PHE A 134 -7.06 13.08 -2.88
N ARG A 135 -8.36 12.82 -3.06
CA ARG A 135 -9.04 12.93 -4.35
C ARG A 135 -10.08 14.05 -4.26
N PRO A 136 -9.88 15.18 -4.97
CA PRO A 136 -10.88 16.25 -5.05
C PRO A 136 -12.25 15.75 -5.50
N ALA A 137 -13.32 16.41 -5.08
CA ALA A 137 -14.68 16.03 -5.44
C ALA A 137 -14.97 16.17 -6.96
N SER A 138 -14.18 16.99 -7.66
CA SER A 138 -14.21 17.15 -9.12
C SER A 138 -13.76 15.90 -9.88
N LEU A 139 -12.98 15.02 -9.23
CA LEU A 139 -12.41 13.82 -9.83
C LEU A 139 -13.30 12.59 -9.57
N THR A 140 -14.24 12.33 -10.47
CA THR A 140 -15.27 11.28 -10.30
C THR A 140 -14.92 9.93 -10.92
N LYS A 141 -13.80 9.84 -11.64
CA LYS A 141 -13.30 8.64 -12.33
C LYS A 141 -12.27 7.88 -11.49
N GLN A 142 -11.79 6.75 -12.01
CA GLN A 142 -10.75 5.95 -11.38
C GLN A 142 -9.42 6.05 -12.14
N PRO A 143 -8.26 5.82 -11.50
CA PRO A 143 -6.96 5.81 -12.18
C PRO A 143 -6.91 4.86 -13.39
N GLU A 144 -7.58 3.71 -13.28
CA GLU A 144 -7.67 2.70 -14.34
C GLU A 144 -8.23 3.26 -15.66
N ASP A 145 -9.21 4.19 -15.57
CA ASP A 145 -9.85 4.80 -16.75
C ASP A 145 -8.88 5.62 -17.61
N PHE A 146 -7.73 6.00 -17.06
CA PHE A 146 -6.72 6.84 -17.71
C PHE A 146 -5.40 6.10 -17.93
N ALA A 147 -5.32 4.81 -17.59
CA ALA A 147 -4.09 4.04 -17.71
C ALA A 147 -3.51 4.07 -19.14
N ASP A 148 -4.36 3.99 -20.17
CA ASP A 148 -3.97 4.02 -21.58
C ASP A 148 -3.54 5.41 -22.08
N THR A 149 -3.70 6.47 -21.27
CA THR A 149 -3.20 7.81 -21.61
C THR A 149 -1.73 8.01 -21.25
N LEU A 150 -1.14 7.05 -20.53
CA LEU A 150 0.27 7.07 -20.18
C LEU A 150 1.13 6.91 -21.43
N THR A 151 2.12 7.80 -21.57
CA THR A 151 3.11 7.69 -22.64
C THR A 151 4.45 7.26 -22.07
N TRP A 152 5.11 6.34 -22.76
CA TRP A 152 6.38 5.77 -22.36
C TRP A 152 7.45 6.17 -23.36
N ARG A 153 8.65 6.47 -22.86
CA ARG A 153 9.81 6.80 -23.70
C ARG A 153 11.07 6.23 -23.10
N ARG A 154 11.88 5.58 -23.93
CA ARG A 154 13.24 5.17 -23.56
C ARG A 154 14.24 6.28 -23.88
N ASN A 155 15.10 6.61 -22.93
CA ASN A 155 16.25 7.48 -23.13
C ASN A 155 17.50 6.76 -22.58
N GLY A 156 18.27 6.10 -23.46
CA GLY A 156 19.42 5.28 -23.06
C GLY A 156 19.01 4.15 -22.11
N ASP A 157 19.57 4.18 -20.89
CA ASP A 157 19.31 3.21 -19.82
C ASP A 157 18.18 3.65 -18.88
N SER A 158 17.35 4.61 -19.30
CA SER A 158 16.20 5.08 -18.54
C SER A 158 14.90 4.88 -19.30
N LEU A 159 13.85 4.53 -18.56
CA LEU A 159 12.47 4.43 -19.01
C LEU A 159 11.66 5.52 -18.33
N THR A 160 11.14 6.47 -19.10
CA THR A 160 10.32 7.57 -18.58
C THR A 160 8.87 7.34 -18.93
N VAL A 161 7.99 7.43 -17.93
CA VAL A 161 6.54 7.48 -18.11
C VAL A 161 6.05 8.90 -17.89
N THR A 162 5.12 9.36 -18.72
CA THR A 162 4.46 10.66 -18.57
C THR A 162 2.97 10.44 -18.36
N ASN A 163 2.44 11.08 -17.33
CA ASN A 163 1.04 11.03 -16.94
C ASN A 163 0.39 12.40 -17.18
N PRO A 164 -0.39 12.56 -18.26
CA PRO A 164 -1.13 13.80 -18.50
C PRO A 164 -2.36 13.92 -17.58
N GLY A 165 -2.77 12.85 -16.90
CA GLY A 165 -3.98 12.77 -16.11
C GLY A 165 -3.88 13.38 -14.70
N ALA A 166 -5.04 13.47 -14.05
CA ALA A 166 -5.21 14.06 -12.73
C ALA A 166 -5.02 13.07 -11.55
N TYR A 167 -4.71 11.80 -11.84
CA TYR A 167 -4.63 10.71 -10.86
C TYR A 167 -3.20 10.19 -10.69
N TYR A 168 -2.85 9.71 -9.50
CA TYR A 168 -1.62 8.95 -9.29
C TYR A 168 -1.75 7.57 -9.93
N MET A 169 -0.88 7.28 -10.91
CA MET A 169 -0.81 5.93 -11.48
C MET A 169 0.17 5.09 -10.67
N ASN A 170 -0.40 4.20 -9.88
CA ASN A 170 0.35 3.34 -8.96
C ASN A 170 0.63 2.01 -9.65
N PHE A 171 1.87 1.74 -10.04
CA PHE A 171 2.21 0.52 -10.75
C PHE A 171 2.27 -0.68 -9.81
N SER A 172 1.61 -1.77 -10.20
CA SER A 172 1.81 -3.09 -9.61
C SER A 172 3.01 -3.77 -10.27
N THR A 173 3.02 -3.77 -11.59
CA THR A 173 4.14 -4.27 -12.40
C THR A 173 4.35 -3.40 -13.62
N VAL A 174 5.61 -3.28 -14.04
CA VAL A 174 6.01 -2.68 -15.33
C VAL A 174 7.06 -3.59 -15.95
N LYS A 175 6.89 -3.94 -17.22
CA LYS A 175 7.80 -4.78 -17.99
C LYS A 175 8.10 -4.14 -19.34
N VAL A 176 9.27 -4.43 -19.88
CA VAL A 176 9.61 -4.17 -21.28
C VAL A 176 9.88 -5.51 -21.96
N GLY A 177 9.00 -5.91 -22.87
CA GLY A 177 8.93 -7.31 -23.33
C GLY A 177 8.74 -8.26 -22.13
N ASN A 178 9.70 -9.15 -21.91
CA ASN A 178 9.67 -10.10 -20.78
C ASN A 178 10.46 -9.63 -19.55
N SER A 179 11.13 -8.49 -19.63
CA SER A 179 12.03 -8.00 -18.57
C SER A 179 11.30 -7.08 -17.59
N LEU A 180 11.37 -7.39 -16.30
CA LEU A 180 10.79 -6.56 -15.24
C LEU A 180 11.58 -5.26 -15.06
N VAL A 181 10.88 -4.13 -15.05
CA VAL A 181 11.40 -2.83 -14.61
C VAL A 181 11.39 -2.84 -13.08
N LYS A 182 12.57 -2.94 -12.48
CA LYS A 182 12.72 -2.95 -11.02
C LYS A 182 12.36 -1.59 -10.43
N ASP A 183 11.77 -1.62 -9.23
CA ASP A 183 11.44 -0.42 -8.45
C ASP A 183 10.52 0.59 -9.16
N ALA A 184 9.73 0.13 -10.13
CA ALA A 184 8.65 0.93 -10.71
C ALA A 184 7.57 1.15 -9.65
N THR A 185 7.40 2.40 -9.22
CA THR A 185 6.55 2.74 -8.06
C THR A 185 5.24 3.40 -8.47
N TYR A 186 5.29 4.67 -8.88
CA TYR A 186 4.14 5.43 -9.33
C TYR A 186 4.60 6.62 -10.18
N VAL A 187 3.68 7.19 -10.94
CA VAL A 187 3.83 8.51 -11.57
C VAL A 187 2.74 9.45 -11.05
N GLU A 188 3.13 10.67 -10.75
CA GLU A 188 2.24 11.70 -10.19
C GLU A 188 1.31 12.31 -11.25
N PRO A 189 0.20 12.94 -10.84
CA PRO A 189 -0.67 13.68 -11.75
C PRO A 189 0.07 14.77 -12.52
N MET A 190 -0.19 14.88 -13.82
CA MET A 190 0.39 15.90 -14.70
C MET A 190 1.92 15.98 -14.62
N GLY A 191 2.58 14.83 -14.46
CA GLY A 191 4.01 14.73 -14.24
C GLY A 191 4.63 13.53 -14.95
N SER A 192 5.91 13.29 -14.66
CA SER A 192 6.67 12.18 -15.23
C SER A 192 7.47 11.47 -14.14
N ALA A 193 7.69 10.17 -14.34
CA ALA A 193 8.57 9.37 -13.49
C ALA A 193 9.58 8.62 -14.36
N THR A 194 10.80 8.48 -13.86
CA THR A 194 11.87 7.77 -14.56
C THR A 194 12.31 6.56 -13.75
N PHE A 195 12.38 5.41 -14.41
CA PHE A 195 12.84 4.15 -13.87
C PHE A 195 14.06 3.65 -14.66
N ALA A 196 14.82 2.73 -14.09
CA ALA A 196 15.93 2.09 -14.79
C ALA A 196 15.38 1.20 -15.93
N PHE A 197 15.89 1.39 -17.14
CA PHE A 197 15.55 0.53 -18.26
C PHE A 197 16.24 -0.84 -18.08
N PRO A 198 15.52 -1.98 -18.20
CA PRO A 198 16.15 -3.28 -18.04
C PRO A 198 17.14 -3.55 -19.18
N ALA A 199 18.40 -3.82 -18.85
CA ALA A 199 19.44 -4.07 -19.85
C ALA A 199 19.06 -5.20 -20.82
N GLY A 200 19.26 -4.97 -22.12
CA GLY A 200 18.92 -5.93 -23.18
C GLY A 200 17.43 -6.15 -23.44
N ALA A 201 16.53 -5.44 -22.73
CA ALA A 201 15.10 -5.52 -23.01
C ALA A 201 14.74 -4.83 -24.32
N ASN A 202 13.80 -5.44 -25.05
CA ASN A 202 13.24 -4.95 -26.30
C ASN A 202 11.75 -5.32 -26.35
N GLY A 203 10.98 -4.59 -27.15
CA GLY A 203 9.54 -4.77 -27.29
C GLY A 203 8.74 -3.73 -26.52
N ASP A 204 7.43 -3.96 -26.43
CA ASP A 204 6.48 -3.03 -25.83
C ASP A 204 6.66 -2.90 -24.32
N VAL A 205 6.25 -1.75 -23.78
CA VAL A 205 6.01 -1.61 -22.35
C VAL A 205 4.66 -2.20 -22.01
N VAL A 206 4.65 -3.03 -20.97
CA VAL A 206 3.45 -3.65 -20.41
C VAL A 206 3.37 -3.29 -18.93
N TRP A 207 2.22 -2.81 -18.47
CA TRP A 207 2.04 -2.45 -17.06
C TRP A 207 0.66 -2.84 -16.54
N THR A 208 0.58 -2.93 -15.21
CA THR A 208 -0.68 -3.09 -14.46
C THR A 208 -0.68 -2.08 -13.33
N LEU A 209 -1.85 -1.55 -13.00
CA LEU A 209 -2.00 -0.62 -11.87
C LEU A 209 -2.50 -1.34 -10.62
N ILE A 210 -2.28 -0.71 -9.47
CA ILE A 210 -2.95 -1.04 -8.21
C ILE A 210 -4.14 -0.09 -8.10
N ASN A 211 -5.35 -0.63 -8.02
CA ASN A 211 -6.58 0.14 -7.90
C ASN A 211 -6.78 0.73 -6.49
N ASP A 212 -7.89 1.44 -6.27
CA ASP A 212 -8.20 2.10 -4.99
C ASP A 212 -8.38 1.11 -3.82
N PHE A 213 -8.76 -0.14 -4.11
CA PHE A 213 -8.96 -1.21 -3.12
C PHE A 213 -7.70 -2.05 -2.87
N GLY A 214 -6.60 -1.75 -3.57
CA GLY A 214 -5.35 -2.48 -3.43
C GLY A 214 -5.23 -3.75 -4.29
N SER A 215 -6.18 -4.00 -5.20
CA SER A 215 -6.09 -5.11 -6.16
C SER A 215 -5.33 -4.69 -7.41
N VAL A 216 -4.79 -5.68 -8.13
CA VAL A 216 -4.16 -5.47 -9.44
C VAL A 216 -5.24 -5.28 -10.50
N GLY A 217 -5.13 -4.21 -11.29
CA GLY A 217 -5.99 -3.91 -12.43
C GLY A 217 -5.66 -4.72 -13.68
N ASN A 218 -6.19 -4.27 -14.80
CA ASN A 218 -5.97 -4.87 -16.10
C ASN A 218 -4.54 -4.63 -16.59
N GLU A 219 -4.13 -5.46 -17.55
CA GLU A 219 -2.87 -5.27 -18.26
C GLU A 219 -3.05 -4.24 -19.37
N HIS A 220 -2.14 -3.28 -19.43
CA HIS A 220 -2.06 -2.22 -20.43
C HIS A 220 -0.74 -2.31 -21.19
N ARG A 221 -0.72 -1.78 -22.42
CA ARG A 221 0.41 -1.90 -23.35
C ARG A 221 0.63 -0.63 -24.15
N ALA A 222 1.89 -0.27 -24.36
CA ALA A 222 2.30 0.79 -25.27
C ALA A 222 3.62 0.44 -25.97
N HIS A 223 3.75 0.84 -27.22
CA HIS A 223 5.01 0.74 -27.96
C HIS A 223 5.99 1.82 -27.49
N LEU A 224 7.30 1.52 -27.49
CA LEU A 224 8.38 2.44 -27.12
C LEU A 224 8.83 3.35 -28.25
#